data_AF-A0A350CZH9-F1
#
_entry.id   AF-A0A350CZH9-F1
#
_cell.length_a   1.000
_cell.length_b   1.000
_cell.length_c   1.000
_cell.angle_alpha   90.00
_cell.angle_beta   90.00
_cell.angle_gamma   90.00
#
_symmetry.space_group_name_H-M   'P 1'
#
loop_
_entity.id
_entity.type
_entity.pdbx_description
1 polymer ?
#
loop_
_entity_poly.entity_id
_entity_poly.type
_entity_poly.pdbx_seq_one_letter_code
_entity_poly.pdbx_strand_id
1 'polypeptide(L)'
;MRLDVYLVEKGYAPTREKAQAMIMAGLVLVDGNVTTKPGTKVKEGQKIEVKEPPKYVSKAGYKLEWALQRFNLNVKDMIALDVGSSTGGFTQCLLMHGVKRVYAVDVG
;
A
#
# COMPACT_ATOMS: atom_id res chain seq x y z
N MET A 1 0.24 -14.59 -22.95
CA MET A 1 1.52 -14.26 -22.29
C MET A 1 1.39 -14.37 -20.77
N ARG A 2 2.46 -14.47 -19.98
CA ARG A 2 2.36 -14.42 -18.51
C ARG A 2 2.06 -12.99 -18.02
N LEU A 3 1.29 -12.85 -16.95
CA LEU A 3 0.90 -11.55 -16.40
C LEU A 3 2.11 -10.72 -15.93
N ASP A 4 3.08 -11.33 -15.25
CA ASP A 4 4.30 -10.64 -14.82
C ASP A 4 5.10 -10.03 -15.98
N VAL A 5 5.23 -10.78 -17.08
CA VAL A 5 5.89 -10.29 -18.31
C VAL A 5 5.05 -9.21 -19.00
N TYR A 6 3.72 -9.42 -19.09
CA TYR A 6 2.79 -8.45 -19.67
C TYR A 6 2.89 -7.08 -19.00
N LEU A 7 2.95 -7.04 -17.66
CA LEU A 7 3.03 -5.78 -16.92
C LEU A 7 4.32 -5.00 -17.22
N VAL A 8 5.43 -5.70 -17.43
CA VAL A 8 6.70 -5.06 -17.80
C VAL A 8 6.66 -4.56 -19.24
N GLU A 9 6.24 -5.40 -20.19
CA GLU A 9 6.16 -5.02 -21.62
C GLU A 9 5.20 -3.85 -21.88
N LYS A 10 4.13 -3.73 -21.09
CA LYS A 10 3.17 -2.62 -21.19
C LYS A 10 3.52 -1.42 -20.32
N GLY A 11 4.66 -1.44 -19.61
CA GLY A 11 5.15 -0.30 -18.83
C GLY A 11 4.44 -0.08 -17.49
N TYR A 12 3.64 -1.04 -17.02
CA TYR A 12 3.00 -0.96 -15.69
C TYR A 12 3.99 -1.19 -14.54
N ALA A 13 5.09 -1.90 -14.80
CA ALA A 13 6.16 -2.12 -13.84
C ALA A 13 7.53 -2.05 -14.52
N PRO A 14 8.57 -1.50 -13.86
CA PRO A 14 9.88 -1.33 -14.48
C PRO A 14 10.71 -2.62 -14.52
N THR A 15 10.40 -3.60 -13.65
CA THR A 15 11.07 -4.90 -13.63
C THR A 15 10.06 -6.01 -13.36
N ARG A 16 10.45 -7.25 -13.70
CA ARG A 16 9.61 -8.42 -13.49
C ARG A 16 9.37 -8.68 -12.00
N GLU A 17 10.36 -8.42 -11.15
CA GLU A 17 10.26 -8.57 -9.69
C GLU A 17 9.23 -7.60 -9.13
N LYS A 18 9.23 -6.34 -9.59
CA LYS A 18 8.19 -5.37 -9.18
C LYS A 18 6.81 -5.77 -9.70
N ALA A 19 6.71 -6.26 -10.93
CA ALA A 19 5.45 -6.79 -11.46
C ALA A 19 4.90 -7.93 -10.59
N GLN A 20 5.75 -8.89 -10.20
CA GLN A 20 5.38 -9.99 -9.32
C GLN A 20 4.91 -9.49 -7.95
N ALA A 21 5.63 -8.53 -7.36
CA ALA A 21 5.25 -7.93 -6.09
C ALA A 21 3.87 -7.25 -6.16
N MET A 22 3.59 -6.48 -7.22
CA MET A 22 2.29 -5.82 -7.42
C MET A 22 1.15 -6.83 -7.57
N ILE A 23 1.38 -7.91 -8.34
CA ILE A 23 0.41 -8.99 -8.51
C ILE A 23 0.13 -9.65 -7.16
N MET A 24 1.18 -10.06 -6.42
CA MET A 24 1.05 -10.72 -5.12
C MET A 24 0.40 -9.83 -4.07
N ALA A 25 0.61 -8.52 -4.15
CA ALA A 25 -0.05 -7.52 -3.31
C ALA A 25 -1.54 -7.29 -3.67
N GLY A 26 -2.07 -7.98 -4.69
CA GLY A 26 -3.45 -7.84 -5.13
C GLY A 26 -3.74 -6.51 -5.82
N LEU A 27 -2.70 -5.83 -6.33
CA LEU A 27 -2.84 -4.55 -7.02
C LEU A 27 -3.22 -4.71 -8.49
N VAL A 28 -3.26 -5.94 -9.03
CA VAL A 28 -3.50 -6.18 -10.45
C VAL A 28 -4.84 -6.87 -10.65
N LEU A 29 -5.67 -6.29 -11.52
CA LEU A 29 -6.98 -6.80 -11.88
C LEU A 29 -6.96 -7.23 -13.35
N VAL A 30 -7.54 -8.39 -13.61
CA VAL A 30 -7.77 -8.94 -14.95
C VAL A 30 -9.27 -9.09 -15.12
N ASP A 31 -9.85 -8.35 -16.07
CA ASP A 31 -11.30 -8.29 -16.31
C ASP A 31 -12.10 -8.03 -15.01
N GLY A 32 -11.61 -7.09 -14.19
CA GLY A 32 -12.23 -6.69 -12.92
C GLY A 32 -11.95 -7.62 -11.73
N ASN A 33 -11.25 -8.75 -11.93
CA ASN A 33 -10.93 -9.69 -10.86
C ASN A 33 -9.49 -9.54 -10.37
N VAL A 34 -9.29 -9.44 -9.06
CA VAL A 34 -7.95 -9.38 -8.45
C VAL A 34 -7.22 -10.69 -8.74
N THR A 35 -6.04 -10.57 -9.36
CA THR A 35 -5.18 -11.72 -9.67
C THR A 35 -3.91 -11.64 -8.83
N THR A 36 -3.64 -12.69 -8.06
CA THR A 36 -2.46 -12.77 -7.16
C THR A 36 -1.39 -13.75 -7.64
N LYS A 37 -1.61 -14.41 -8.78
CA LYS A 37 -0.67 -15.38 -9.36
C LYS A 37 0.10 -14.73 -10.52
N PRO A 38 1.42 -14.52 -10.40
CA PRO A 38 2.18 -13.86 -11.47
C PRO A 38 2.26 -14.64 -12.77
N GLY A 39 2.14 -15.98 -12.69
CA GLY A 39 2.12 -16.87 -13.85
C GLY A 39 0.79 -16.96 -14.59
N THR A 40 -0.25 -16.21 -14.18
CA THR A 40 -1.55 -16.20 -14.86
C THR A 40 -1.37 -15.84 -16.33
N LYS A 41 -1.97 -16.64 -17.22
CA LYS A 41 -1.95 -16.36 -18.66
C LYS A 41 -2.93 -15.24 -18.97
N VAL A 42 -2.43 -14.15 -19.54
CA VAL A 42 -3.22 -13.06 -20.12
C VAL A 42 -3.48 -13.40 -21.59
N LYS A 43 -4.75 -13.36 -21.98
CA LYS A 43 -5.25 -13.47 -23.35
C LYS A 43 -5.33 -12.09 -23.99
N GLU A 44 -5.27 -12.05 -25.30
CA GLU A 44 -5.45 -10.83 -26.08
C GLU A 44 -6.88 -10.30 -25.88
N GLY A 45 -7.01 -9.00 -25.62
CA GLY A 45 -8.30 -8.35 -25.34
C GLY A 45 -8.73 -8.27 -23.87
N GLN A 46 -8.04 -8.93 -22.94
CA GLN A 46 -8.37 -8.79 -21.51
C GLN A 46 -8.02 -7.40 -20.99
N LYS A 47 -8.90 -6.84 -20.16
CA LYS A 47 -8.68 -5.54 -19.53
C LYS A 47 -7.80 -5.73 -18.30
N ILE A 48 -6.63 -5.09 -18.32
CA ILE A 48 -5.68 -5.09 -17.21
C ILE A 48 -5.72 -3.73 -16.52
N GLU A 49 -5.99 -3.73 -15.22
CA GLU A 49 -5.95 -2.54 -14.39
C GLU A 49 -4.94 -2.74 -13.26
N VAL A 50 -4.14 -1.72 -13.00
CA VAL A 50 -3.16 -1.73 -11.92
C VAL A 50 -3.54 -0.63 -10.93
N LYS A 51 -3.85 -1.04 -9.70
CA LYS A 51 -4.17 -0.15 -8.60
C LYS A 51 -2.90 0.46 -8.02
N GLU A 52 -3.02 1.68 -7.55
CA GLU A 52 -1.98 2.27 -6.71
C GLU A 52 -1.89 1.53 -5.39
N PRO A 53 -0.67 1.34 -4.84
CA PRO A 53 -0.51 0.80 -3.52
C PRO A 53 -1.19 1.71 -2.49
N PRO A 54 -1.75 1.15 -1.40
CA PRO A 54 -2.30 1.97 -0.35
C PRO A 54 -1.20 2.85 0.26
N LYS A 55 -1.56 4.08 0.63
CA LYS A 55 -0.66 5.03 1.28
C LYS A 55 -0.17 4.50 2.64
N TYR A 56 -1.03 3.77 3.33
CA TYR A 56 -0.76 3.22 4.66
C TYR A 56 -0.83 1.70 4.68
N VAL A 57 -0.02 1.07 5.54
CA VAL A 57 0.03 -0.39 5.76
C VAL A 57 -1.28 -0.96 6.32
N SER A 58 -2.15 -0.11 6.88
CA SER A 58 -3.51 -0.50 7.27
C SER A 58 -4.48 0.66 7.11
N LYS A 59 -5.78 0.35 7.08
CA LYS A 59 -6.86 1.36 7.03
C LYS A 59 -6.83 2.35 8.20
N ALA A 60 -6.17 1.99 9.31
CA ALA A 60 -6.03 2.86 10.46
C ALA A 60 -5.27 4.15 10.09
N GLY A 61 -4.24 4.09 9.26
CA GLY A 61 -3.47 5.30 8.89
C GLY A 61 -4.33 6.42 8.32
N TYR A 62 -5.33 6.08 7.51
CA TYR A 62 -6.31 7.03 6.96
C TYR A 62 -7.20 7.66 8.03
N LYS A 63 -7.54 6.93 9.10
CA LYS A 63 -8.33 7.47 10.22
C LYS A 63 -7.55 8.55 10.96
N LEU A 64 -6.28 8.28 11.25
CA LEU A 64 -5.43 9.26 11.93
C LEU A 64 -5.13 10.45 11.03
N GLU A 65 -4.84 10.22 9.74
CA GLU A 65 -4.63 11.31 8.78
C GLU A 65 -5.84 12.25 8.72
N TRP A 66 -7.05 11.69 8.63
CA TRP A 66 -8.26 12.48 8.67
C TRP A 66 -8.38 13.30 9.96
N ALA A 67 -8.04 12.73 11.12
CA ALA A 67 -8.06 13.45 12.39
C ALA A 67 -7.02 14.59 12.42
N LEU A 68 -5.79 14.35 11.96
CA LEU A 68 -4.75 15.38 11.88
C LEU A 68 -5.21 16.57 11.02
N GLN A 69 -5.82 16.30 9.87
CA GLN A 69 -6.35 17.32 8.98
C GLN A 69 -7.58 18.03 9.58
N ARG A 70 -8.56 17.27 10.06
CA ARG A 70 -9.83 17.80 10.57
C ARG A 70 -9.64 18.72 11.77
N PHE A 71 -8.71 18.37 12.64
CA PHE A 71 -8.38 19.12 13.86
C PHE A 71 -7.19 20.07 13.68
N ASN A 72 -6.63 20.16 12.47
CA ASN A 72 -5.46 20.98 12.14
C ASN A 72 -4.28 20.78 13.11
N LEU A 73 -3.95 19.51 13.41
CA LEU A 73 -2.89 19.14 14.33
C LEU A 73 -1.56 19.01 13.58
N ASN A 74 -0.59 19.84 13.94
CA ASN A 74 0.79 19.68 13.50
C ASN A 74 1.56 18.81 14.49
N VAL A 75 1.96 17.62 14.06
CA VAL A 75 2.70 16.64 14.87
C VAL A 75 4.20 16.61 14.57
N LYS A 76 4.67 17.49 13.69
CA LYS A 76 6.08 17.53 13.27
C LYS A 76 6.99 17.75 14.49
N ASP A 77 8.11 17.04 14.50
CA ASP A 77 9.15 17.08 15.53
C ASP A 77 8.72 16.64 16.95
N MET A 78 7.46 16.21 17.12
CA MET A 78 6.95 15.69 18.39
C MET A 78 7.42 14.25 18.65
N ILE A 79 7.26 13.82 19.89
CA ILE A 79 7.36 12.41 20.28
C ILE A 79 5.94 11.90 20.52
N ALA A 80 5.58 10.79 19.86
CA ALA A 80 4.25 10.20 19.96
C ALA A 80 4.29 8.81 20.62
N LEU A 81 3.17 8.41 21.22
CA LEU A 81 2.90 7.07 21.71
C LEU A 81 1.71 6.51 20.92
N ASP A 82 1.92 5.42 20.18
CA ASP A 82 0.88 4.69 19.45
C ASP A 82 0.49 3.44 20.25
N VAL A 83 -0.67 3.48 20.91
CA VAL A 83 -1.15 2.39 21.79
C VAL A 83 -2.09 1.47 21.00
N GLY A 84 -1.77 0.18 20.96
CA GLY A 84 -2.48 -0.79 20.11
C GLY A 84 -2.05 -0.68 18.65
N SER A 85 -0.75 -0.53 18.42
CA SER A 85 -0.17 -0.22 17.11
C SER A 85 -0.49 -1.25 16.01
N SER A 86 -0.74 -2.51 16.37
CA SER A 86 -1.10 -3.62 15.48
C SER A 86 -0.15 -3.69 14.26
N THR A 87 -0.68 -3.67 13.03
CA THR A 87 0.11 -3.63 11.79
C THR A 87 0.88 -2.30 11.57
N GLY A 88 0.67 -1.29 12.41
CA GLY A 88 1.44 -0.03 12.41
C GLY A 88 0.86 1.11 11.56
N GLY A 89 -0.45 1.09 11.25
CA GLY A 89 -1.07 2.10 10.39
C GLY A 89 -1.00 3.53 10.95
N PHE A 90 -1.23 3.71 12.26
CA PHE A 90 -1.11 5.01 12.93
C PHE A 90 0.36 5.44 13.03
N THR A 91 1.24 4.54 13.48
CA THR A 91 2.69 4.75 13.49
C THR A 91 3.22 5.25 12.14
N GLN A 92 2.89 4.60 11.03
CA GLN A 92 3.33 5.04 9.70
C GLN A 92 2.78 6.43 9.35
N CYS A 93 1.51 6.70 9.67
CA CYS A 93 0.90 8.00 9.45
C CYS A 93 1.63 9.12 10.20
N LEU A 94 1.96 8.90 11.48
CA LEU A 94 2.74 9.83 12.30
C LEU A 94 4.14 10.09 11.70
N LEU A 95 4.86 9.03 11.32
CA LEU A 95 6.19 9.15 10.72
C LEU A 95 6.14 9.93 9.40
N MET A 96 5.16 9.67 8.53
CA MET A 96 4.97 10.40 7.27
C MET A 96 4.63 11.89 7.49
N HIS A 97 4.04 12.25 8.63
CA HIS A 97 3.75 13.63 9.01
C HIS A 97 4.89 14.29 9.81
N GLY A 98 6.06 13.67 9.87
CA GLY A 98 7.28 14.28 10.41
C GLY A 98 7.42 14.21 11.93
N VAL A 99 6.70 13.30 12.59
CA VAL A 99 6.93 13.00 14.02
C VAL A 99 8.38 12.54 14.22
N LYS A 100 9.06 13.08 15.23
CA LYS A 100 10.48 12.79 15.51
C LYS A 100 10.71 11.35 15.94
N ARG A 101 9.78 10.82 16.74
CA ARG A 101 9.84 9.45 17.27
C ARG A 101 8.45 8.98 17.64
N VAL A 102 8.16 7.71 17.35
CA VAL A 102 6.94 7.02 17.78
C VAL A 102 7.33 5.86 18.68
N TYR A 103 6.77 5.79 19.89
CA TYR A 103 6.75 4.59 20.70
C TYR A 103 5.51 3.78 20.31
N ALA A 104 5.71 2.68 19.58
CA ALA A 104 4.63 1.78 19.20
C ALA A 104 4.50 0.70 20.28
N VAL A 105 3.34 0.65 20.94
CA VAL A 105 3.03 -0.31 22.00
C VAL A 105 1.90 -1.21 21.55
N ASP A 106 2.10 -2.51 21.71
CA ASP A 106 1.10 -3.53 21.42
C ASP A 106 1.24 -4.68 22.41
N VAL A 107 0.19 -5.50 22.55
CA VAL A 107 0.18 -6.68 23.43
C VAL A 107 0.36 -7.99 22.67
N GLY A 108 0.23 -7.97 21.33
CA GLY A 108 0.20 -9.17 20.48
C GLY A 108 -1.22 -9.61 20.17
#